data_AF-A0A2V6KHF0-F1
#
_entry.id   AF-A0A2V6KHF0-F1
#
_cell.length_a   1.000
_cell.length_b   1.000
_cell.length_c   1.000
_cell.angle_alpha   90.00
_cell.angle_beta   90.00
_cell.angle_gamma   90.00
#
_symmetry.space_group_name_H-M   'P 1'
#
loop_
_entity.id
_entity.type
_entity.pdbx_description
1 polymer ?
#
loop_
_entity_poly.entity_id
_entity_poly.type
_entity_poly.pdbx_seq_one_letter_code
_entity_poly.pdbx_strand_id
1 'polypeptide(L)'
;MKKKSTSQSAFFNLRVLVGLFVGLAGISLALFATAKPYPLTPAQAQQKYRVTTKSQQISPLIPPGFDCSKIQQLGIDKMENFRAGAIMIFCGQAEGGGERDEAGSSSAFSKLVHKLTVPVNFGGTDVDLVTGTETPPHIIQSETFTGANPDNPDQVLAGFNDSRCADSNNYSGLSISTDGGLTFTRVTNGSGCSPFANTFGDPVALYNKPTGTWFTVWLDANGSCTLGGYKSTTPDDPNSWTHFCVHNNGGDDRESGWADNNPSSPFFGRMYVSWNDFNVGSGAL
;
A
#
# COMPACT_ATOMS: atom_id res chain seq x y z
N MET A 1 -39.95 -23.57 20.67
CA MET A 1 -39.26 -22.25 20.64
C MET A 1 -39.44 -21.65 19.26
N LYS A 2 -40.12 -20.49 19.14
CA LYS A 2 -40.40 -19.82 17.86
C LYS A 2 -39.18 -19.02 17.42
N LYS A 3 -38.61 -19.32 16.25
CA LYS A 3 -37.59 -18.48 15.60
C LYS A 3 -38.27 -17.24 15.01
N LYS A 4 -37.90 -16.05 15.47
CA LYS A 4 -38.25 -14.77 14.81
C LYS A 4 -37.27 -14.57 13.66
N SER A 5 -37.79 -14.50 12.44
CA SER A 5 -37.05 -14.03 11.26
C SER A 5 -37.16 -12.51 11.23
N THR A 6 -36.03 -11.82 11.34
CA THR A 6 -35.94 -10.38 11.13
C THR A 6 -35.62 -10.16 9.66
N SER A 7 -36.64 -9.79 8.88
CA SER A 7 -36.47 -9.31 7.51
C SER A 7 -35.75 -7.96 7.54
N GLN A 8 -34.45 -7.94 7.22
CA GLN A 8 -33.76 -6.70 6.91
C GLN A 8 -34.01 -6.37 5.44
N SER A 9 -34.95 -5.45 5.18
CA SER A 9 -35.11 -4.92 3.83
C SER A 9 -33.91 -4.02 3.51
N ALA A 10 -33.15 -4.36 2.46
CA ALA A 10 -31.98 -3.62 2.01
C ALA A 10 -32.28 -2.16 1.59
N PHE A 11 -33.55 -1.84 1.33
CA PHE A 11 -34.01 -0.52 0.89
C PHE A 11 -34.03 0.56 1.99
N PHE A 12 -34.03 0.18 3.27
CA PHE A 12 -33.96 1.14 4.39
C PHE A 12 -32.53 1.32 4.92
N ASN A 13 -31.52 0.90 4.16
CA ASN A 13 -30.15 1.30 4.47
C ASN A 13 -29.97 2.77 4.05
N LEU A 14 -29.80 3.65 5.04
CA LEU A 14 -29.64 5.09 4.85
C LEU A 14 -28.56 5.44 3.82
N ARG A 15 -27.51 4.62 3.67
CA ARG A 15 -26.44 4.82 2.68
C ARG A 15 -26.92 4.57 1.25
N VAL A 16 -27.77 3.55 1.05
CA VAL A 16 -28.36 3.24 -0.26
C VAL A 16 -29.28 4.38 -0.70
N LEU A 17 -30.07 4.92 0.23
CA LEU A 17 -30.93 6.08 0.00
C LEU A 17 -30.11 7.33 -0.37
N VAL A 18 -29.06 7.65 0.39
CA VAL A 18 -28.19 8.80 0.09
C VAL A 18 -27.48 8.64 -1.26
N GLY A 19 -26.96 7.45 -1.56
CA GLY A 19 -26.35 7.15 -2.86
C GLY A 19 -27.32 7.35 -4.03
N LEU A 20 -28.57 6.91 -3.88
CA LEU A 20 -29.64 7.13 -4.86
C LEU A 20 -29.95 8.62 -5.06
N PHE A 21 -30.03 9.39 -3.98
CA PHE A 21 -30.27 10.84 -4.07
C PHE A 21 -29.12 11.59 -4.74
N VAL A 22 -27.86 11.23 -4.43
CA VAL A 22 -26.68 11.85 -5.07
C VAL A 22 -26.62 11.48 -6.56
N GLY A 23 -26.88 10.20 -6.90
CA GLY A 23 -26.94 9.75 -8.29
C GLY A 23 -28.04 10.46 -9.10
N LEU A 24 -29.25 10.58 -8.53
CA LEU A 24 -30.36 11.30 -9.16
C LEU A 24 -30.08 12.80 -9.31
N ALA A 25 -29.43 13.43 -8.33
CA ALA A 25 -29.03 14.84 -8.42
C ALA A 25 -27.96 15.05 -9.51
N GLY A 26 -26.97 14.16 -9.61
CA GLY A 26 -25.96 14.19 -10.66
C GLY A 26 -26.54 14.01 -12.06
N ILE A 27 -27.47 13.06 -12.23
CA ILE A 27 -28.20 12.85 -13.49
C ILE A 27 -29.05 14.08 -13.84
N SER A 28 -29.71 14.68 -12.85
CA SER A 28 -30.52 15.88 -13.06
C SER A 28 -29.65 17.07 -13.49
N LEU A 29 -28.50 17.29 -12.85
CA LEU A 29 -27.54 18.35 -13.21
C LEU A 29 -26.93 18.13 -14.60
N ALA A 30 -26.61 16.90 -14.97
CA ALA A 30 -26.14 16.56 -16.31
C ALA A 30 -27.22 16.83 -17.39
N LEU A 31 -28.49 16.53 -17.09
CA LEU A 31 -29.63 16.85 -17.95
C LEU A 31 -29.92 18.36 -18.04
N PHE A 32 -29.57 19.15 -17.01
CA PHE A 32 -29.64 20.62 -17.06
C PHE A 32 -28.48 21.24 -17.86
N ALA A 33 -27.29 20.63 -17.81
CA ALA A 33 -26.12 21.09 -18.57
C ALA A 33 -26.27 20.87 -20.08
N THR A 34 -27.05 19.87 -20.52
CA THR A 34 -27.38 19.66 -21.94
C THR A 34 -28.46 20.62 -22.46
N ALA A 35 -29.16 21.35 -21.58
CA ALA A 35 -30.28 22.22 -21.95
C ALA A 35 -29.87 23.68 -22.27
N LYS A 36 -28.66 24.13 -21.92
CA LYS A 36 -28.13 25.47 -22.27
C LYS A 36 -26.60 25.47 -22.42
N PRO A 37 -26.05 25.61 -23.64
CA PRO A 37 -24.61 25.70 -23.83
C PRO A 37 -24.12 27.11 -23.47
N TYR A 38 -23.53 27.27 -22.28
CA TYR A 38 -22.66 28.41 -22.00
C TYR A 38 -21.24 28.07 -22.48
N PRO A 39 -20.52 29.01 -23.13
CA PRO A 39 -19.19 28.74 -23.65
C PRO A 39 -18.20 28.50 -22.49
N LEU A 40 -17.63 27.29 -22.46
CA LEU A 40 -16.52 26.94 -21.59
C LEU A 40 -15.25 27.60 -22.16
N THR A 41 -14.77 28.65 -21.49
CA THR A 41 -13.40 29.12 -21.69
C THR A 41 -12.43 28.09 -21.10
N PRO A 42 -11.31 27.77 -21.77
CA PRO A 42 -10.30 26.87 -21.23
C PRO A 42 -9.62 27.57 -20.06
N ALA A 43 -9.93 27.15 -18.83
CA ALA A 43 -9.15 27.52 -17.67
C ALA A 43 -7.77 26.87 -17.81
N GLN A 44 -6.76 27.67 -18.17
CA GLN A 44 -5.36 27.28 -17.99
C GLN A 44 -5.18 26.90 -16.52
N ALA A 45 -4.69 25.67 -16.28
CA ALA A 45 -4.31 25.19 -14.96
C ALA A 45 -3.11 26.02 -14.46
N GLN A 46 -3.38 27.19 -13.89
CA GLN A 46 -2.40 27.89 -13.06
C GLN A 46 -2.24 27.09 -11.78
N GLN A 47 -1.02 26.57 -11.55
CA GLN A 47 -0.58 25.99 -10.28
C GLN A 47 -1.01 26.89 -9.13
N LYS A 48 -1.91 26.39 -8.29
CA LYS A 48 -2.66 27.19 -7.30
C LYS A 48 -2.30 26.85 -5.87
N TYR A 49 -1.12 26.31 -5.61
CA TYR A 49 -0.65 26.12 -4.24
C TYR A 49 -0.04 27.44 -3.75
N ARG A 50 -0.87 28.23 -3.07
CA ARG A 50 -0.40 29.38 -2.30
C ARG A 50 0.52 28.87 -1.20
N VAL A 51 1.69 29.48 -1.05
CA VAL A 51 2.50 29.35 0.16
C VAL A 51 1.61 29.69 1.35
N THR A 52 1.23 28.68 2.13
CA THR A 52 0.36 28.87 3.29
C THR A 52 1.17 29.47 4.42
N THR A 53 1.22 30.80 4.49
CA THR A 53 1.71 31.54 5.68
C THR A 53 0.64 31.63 6.77
N LYS A 54 -0.17 30.58 6.96
CA LYS A 54 -0.94 30.46 8.21
C LYS A 54 0.01 29.99 9.30
N SER A 55 0.63 30.97 9.94
CA SER A 55 1.00 30.94 11.36
C SER A 55 -0.07 30.16 12.11
N GLN A 56 0.18 28.92 12.50
CA GLN A 56 0.73 28.57 13.79
C GLN A 56 1.45 27.22 13.67
N GLN A 57 2.75 27.22 13.98
CA GLN A 57 3.68 26.08 13.97
C GLN A 57 4.18 25.66 12.59
N ILE A 58 5.15 26.43 12.07
CA ILE A 58 6.15 25.87 11.15
C ILE A 58 6.72 24.64 11.85
N SER A 59 6.53 23.45 11.24
CA SER A 59 7.03 22.19 11.79
C SER A 59 8.49 22.36 12.24
N PRO A 60 8.90 21.86 13.42
CA PRO A 60 10.30 21.92 13.87
C PRO A 60 11.25 21.19 12.92
N LEU A 61 10.71 20.41 11.99
CA LEU A 61 11.44 19.74 10.93
C LEU A 61 11.92 20.69 9.81
N ILE A 62 11.34 21.89 9.69
CA ILE A 62 11.70 22.87 8.65
C ILE A 62 12.77 23.82 9.20
N PRO A 63 13.95 23.92 8.56
CA PRO A 63 14.96 24.91 8.92
C PRO A 63 14.40 26.34 8.89
N PRO A 64 14.70 27.19 9.89
CA PRO A 64 14.35 28.60 9.84
C PRO A 64 14.90 29.25 8.56
N GLY A 65 14.03 29.91 7.80
CA GLY A 65 14.42 30.61 6.56
C GLY A 65 14.82 29.68 5.40
N PHE A 66 14.33 28.44 5.38
CA PHE A 66 14.59 27.53 4.27
C PHE A 66 14.18 28.14 2.91
N ASP A 67 15.12 28.13 1.96
CA ASP A 67 14.93 28.63 0.60
C ASP A 67 14.33 27.53 -0.30
N CYS A 68 13.03 27.67 -0.59
CA CYS A 68 12.27 26.72 -1.41
C CYS A 68 12.81 26.55 -2.84
N SER A 69 13.63 27.48 -3.35
CA SER A 69 14.25 27.32 -4.68
C SER A 69 15.35 26.25 -4.71
N LYS A 70 15.87 25.84 -3.54
CA LYS A 70 16.98 24.88 -3.43
C LYS A 70 16.55 23.41 -3.35
N ILE A 71 15.26 23.11 -3.44
CA ILE A 71 14.73 21.76 -3.28
C ILE A 71 15.43 20.76 -4.19
N GLN A 72 15.46 21.02 -5.50
CA GLN A 72 16.10 20.14 -6.48
C GLN A 72 17.62 20.10 -6.31
N GLN A 73 18.25 21.23 -6.00
CA GLN A 73 19.70 21.30 -5.79
C GLN A 73 20.13 20.45 -4.58
N LEU A 74 19.31 20.43 -3.53
CA LEU A 74 19.56 19.67 -2.30
C LEU A 74 18.99 18.24 -2.37
N GLY A 75 18.35 17.85 -3.49
CA GLY A 75 17.73 16.54 -3.67
C GLY A 75 16.58 16.24 -2.71
N ILE A 76 15.94 17.27 -2.15
CA ILE A 76 14.87 17.11 -1.15
C ILE A 76 13.64 16.44 -1.76
N ASP A 77 13.41 16.65 -3.05
CA ASP A 77 12.39 15.99 -3.86
C ASP A 77 12.60 14.48 -4.03
N LYS A 78 13.75 13.95 -3.62
CA LYS A 78 14.10 12.52 -3.70
C LYS A 78 14.24 11.85 -2.32
N MET A 79 13.91 12.56 -1.25
CA MET A 79 14.07 12.10 0.12
C MET A 79 12.73 11.75 0.75
N GLU A 80 12.61 10.55 1.31
CA GLU A 80 11.37 10.03 1.93
C GLU A 80 11.30 10.24 3.45
N ASN A 81 12.18 11.06 4.03
CA ASN A 81 12.16 11.34 5.47
C ASN A 81 11.16 12.46 5.82
N PHE A 82 10.66 12.46 7.06
CA PHE A 82 9.66 13.44 7.53
C PHE A 82 10.07 14.91 7.35
N ARG A 83 11.37 15.22 7.41
CA ARG A 83 11.88 16.57 7.19
C ARG A 83 11.75 16.98 5.73
N ALA A 84 12.12 16.10 4.80
CA ALA A 84 11.95 16.36 3.38
C ALA A 84 10.46 16.55 3.03
N GLY A 85 9.60 15.66 3.53
CA GLY A 85 8.14 15.81 3.39
C GLY A 85 7.62 17.14 3.93
N ALA A 86 8.04 17.54 5.14
CA ALA A 86 7.64 18.82 5.73
C ALA A 86 8.09 20.04 4.90
N ILE A 87 9.30 20.00 4.32
CA ILE A 87 9.82 21.05 3.43
C ILE A 87 9.02 21.09 2.12
N MET A 88 8.73 19.94 1.51
CA MET A 88 7.96 19.84 0.28
C MET A 88 6.54 20.40 0.46
N ILE A 89 5.89 20.11 1.59
CA ILE A 89 4.59 20.69 1.94
C ILE A 89 4.69 22.20 2.17
N PHE A 90 5.68 22.65 2.97
CA PHE A 90 5.90 24.07 3.26
C PHE A 90 6.13 24.92 2.00
N CYS A 91 6.89 24.37 1.05
CA CYS A 91 7.21 25.01 -0.22
C CYS A 91 6.14 24.81 -1.30
N GLY A 92 4.99 24.20 -0.96
CA GLY A 92 3.88 23.97 -1.88
C GLY A 92 4.18 23.00 -3.01
N GLN A 93 5.19 22.14 -2.86
CA GLN A 93 5.56 21.09 -3.81
C GLN A 93 4.83 19.77 -3.57
N ALA A 94 4.28 19.58 -2.36
CA ALA A 94 3.46 18.42 -2.00
C ALA A 94 2.21 18.86 -1.25
N GLU A 95 1.14 18.08 -1.38
CA GLU A 95 -0.07 18.25 -0.58
C GLU A 95 0.19 17.71 0.83
N GLY A 96 0.01 18.55 1.85
CA GLY A 96 0.02 18.08 3.23
C GLY A 96 -1.26 17.30 3.54
N GLY A 97 -1.22 16.48 4.60
CA GLY A 97 -2.46 15.92 5.13
C GLY A 97 -3.41 17.08 5.45
N GLY A 98 -4.58 17.11 4.81
CA GLY A 98 -5.57 18.17 5.03
C GLY A 98 -5.83 18.30 6.53
N GLU A 99 -5.65 19.51 7.06
CA GLU A 99 -6.07 19.81 8.43
C GLU A 99 -7.51 19.31 8.58
N ARG A 100 -7.80 18.59 9.66
CA ARG A 100 -9.20 18.45 10.09
C ARG A 100 -9.70 19.89 10.25
N ASP A 101 -10.59 20.32 9.37
CA ASP A 101 -11.25 21.61 9.43
C ASP A 101 -11.91 21.82 10.82
N GLU A 102 -11.15 22.34 11.78
CA GLU A 102 -11.66 22.92 13.02
C GLU A 102 -11.99 24.41 12.85
N ALA A 103 -11.55 25.03 11.75
CA ALA A 103 -11.80 26.44 11.47
C ALA A 103 -12.18 26.69 10.01
N GLY A 104 -13.26 26.07 9.56
CA GLY A 104 -13.88 26.36 8.27
C GLY A 104 -15.25 25.73 8.21
N SER A 105 -16.24 26.49 7.76
CA SER A 105 -17.65 26.09 7.62
C SER A 105 -17.84 24.96 6.57
N SER A 106 -17.28 23.77 6.81
CA SER A 106 -17.84 22.56 6.23
C SER A 106 -19.13 22.28 6.99
N SER A 107 -20.27 22.56 6.35
CA SER A 107 -21.57 22.31 6.95
C SER A 107 -21.61 20.88 7.46
N ALA A 108 -22.38 20.60 8.52
CA ALA A 108 -22.54 19.24 9.05
C ALA A 108 -22.88 18.22 7.93
N PHE A 109 -23.52 18.69 6.86
CA PHE A 109 -23.77 17.94 5.63
C PHE A 109 -22.49 17.57 4.87
N SER A 110 -21.52 18.46 4.69
CA SER A 110 -20.22 18.13 4.06
C SER A 110 -19.44 17.10 4.89
N LYS A 111 -19.42 17.23 6.22
CA LYS A 111 -18.82 16.22 7.10
C LYS A 111 -19.55 14.87 7.05
N LEU A 112 -20.88 14.90 6.94
CA LEU A 112 -21.69 13.70 6.78
C LEU A 112 -21.48 13.04 5.42
N VAL A 113 -21.47 13.80 4.33
CA VAL A 113 -21.20 13.31 2.98
C VAL A 113 -19.79 12.72 2.94
N HIS A 114 -18.76 13.44 3.41
CA HIS A 114 -17.41 12.93 3.52
C HIS A 114 -17.37 11.62 4.34
N LYS A 115 -18.02 11.57 5.50
CA LYS A 115 -18.10 10.33 6.31
C LYS A 115 -18.86 9.18 5.61
N LEU A 116 -19.77 9.50 4.68
CA LEU A 116 -20.53 8.52 3.90
C LEU A 116 -19.83 8.12 2.60
N THR A 117 -18.87 8.93 2.10
CA THR A 117 -18.14 8.72 0.85
C THR A 117 -16.67 8.36 1.04
N VAL A 118 -16.10 8.52 2.25
CA VAL A 118 -14.76 8.01 2.58
C VAL A 118 -14.78 6.50 2.34
N PRO A 119 -13.80 5.98 1.57
CA PRO A 119 -13.67 4.54 1.37
C PRO A 119 -13.62 3.84 2.74
N VAL A 120 -14.58 2.95 2.99
CA VAL A 120 -14.65 2.16 4.24
C VAL A 120 -13.51 1.12 4.33
N ASN A 121 -12.67 1.02 3.31
CA ASN A 121 -11.70 -0.05 3.10
C ASN A 121 -10.25 0.34 3.40
N PHE A 122 -9.94 1.59 3.77
CA PHE A 122 -8.58 1.97 4.17
C PHE A 122 -8.59 2.54 5.59
N GLY A 123 -7.96 1.83 6.53
CA GLY A 123 -7.75 2.27 7.92
C GLY A 123 -8.76 1.75 8.94
N GLY A 124 -8.73 0.43 9.19
CA GLY A 124 -9.44 -0.23 10.30
C GLY A 124 -8.65 -0.18 11.62
N THR A 125 -8.96 -1.08 12.55
CA THR A 125 -8.11 -1.31 13.73
C THR A 125 -6.79 -1.91 13.28
N ASP A 126 -5.67 -1.44 13.84
CA ASP A 126 -4.37 -2.05 13.61
C ASP A 126 -4.38 -3.50 14.10
N VAL A 127 -3.92 -4.41 13.26
CA VAL A 127 -3.88 -5.84 13.52
C VAL A 127 -2.47 -6.36 13.42
N ASP A 128 -2.14 -7.32 14.29
CA ASP A 128 -0.82 -7.90 14.31
C ASP A 128 -0.63 -8.88 13.14
N LEU A 129 0.44 -8.67 12.37
CA LEU A 129 0.85 -9.60 11.32
C LEU A 129 1.62 -10.79 11.91
N VAL A 130 2.29 -10.59 13.05
CA VAL A 130 3.20 -11.57 13.66
C VAL A 130 2.43 -12.38 14.69
N THR A 131 1.56 -13.27 14.20
CA THR A 131 0.79 -14.15 15.09
C THR A 131 1.65 -15.30 15.63
N GLY A 132 1.46 -15.64 16.90
CA GLY A 132 2.16 -16.74 17.57
C GLY A 132 3.01 -16.25 18.74
N THR A 133 3.72 -17.16 19.40
CA THR A 133 4.65 -16.82 20.49
C THR A 133 6.06 -16.66 19.93
N GLU A 134 6.64 -15.48 20.13
CA GLU A 134 8.06 -15.22 19.88
C GLU A 134 8.91 -15.70 21.07
N THR A 135 10.02 -16.38 20.78
CA THR A 135 10.91 -16.93 21.82
C THR A 135 12.33 -16.43 21.63
N PRO A 136 12.96 -15.78 22.63
CA PRO A 136 14.34 -15.35 22.56
C PRO A 136 15.32 -16.47 22.18
N PRO A 137 16.43 -16.17 21.49
CA PRO A 137 16.96 -14.81 21.24
C PRO A 137 16.42 -14.13 19.97
N HIS A 138 15.77 -14.89 19.07
CA HIS A 138 15.39 -14.39 17.75
C HIS A 138 13.90 -14.03 17.71
N ILE A 139 13.59 -12.77 17.98
CA ILE A 139 12.22 -12.25 18.15
C ILE A 139 11.97 -10.98 17.34
N ILE A 140 12.79 -10.75 16.31
CA ILE A 140 12.79 -9.49 15.57
C ILE A 140 12.06 -9.70 14.25
N GLN A 141 11.03 -8.89 14.06
CA GLN A 141 10.38 -8.70 12.78
C GLN A 141 10.56 -7.25 12.35
N SER A 142 10.86 -7.04 11.09
CA SER A 142 11.10 -5.71 10.51
C SER A 142 10.76 -5.72 9.04
N GLU A 143 10.54 -4.54 8.49
CA GLU A 143 10.23 -4.36 7.07
C GLU A 143 8.95 -5.09 6.63
N THR A 144 8.22 -4.51 5.68
CA THR A 144 6.97 -5.11 5.26
C THR A 144 6.66 -4.73 3.83
N PHE A 145 6.26 -5.73 3.04
CA PHE A 145 5.66 -5.51 1.74
C PHE A 145 4.31 -6.19 1.69
N THR A 146 3.30 -5.46 1.25
CA THR A 146 1.93 -5.97 1.17
C THR A 146 1.47 -6.04 -0.28
N GLY A 147 0.76 -7.12 -0.61
CA GLY A 147 0.08 -7.28 -1.87
C GLY A 147 -1.37 -7.68 -1.62
N ALA A 148 -2.27 -7.28 -2.52
CA ALA A 148 -3.69 -7.64 -2.47
C ALA A 148 -4.09 -8.34 -3.77
N ASN A 149 -5.00 -9.32 -3.66
CA ASN A 149 -5.60 -9.95 -4.82
C ASN A 149 -6.70 -9.03 -5.38
N PRO A 150 -6.57 -8.48 -6.60
CA PRO A 150 -7.57 -7.58 -7.18
C PRO A 150 -8.88 -8.30 -7.55
N ASP A 151 -8.88 -9.63 -7.65
CA ASP A 151 -10.06 -10.44 -7.94
C ASP A 151 -10.73 -10.99 -6.67
N ASN A 152 -10.03 -10.98 -5.54
CA ASN A 152 -10.56 -11.36 -4.24
C ASN A 152 -10.10 -10.35 -3.18
N PRO A 153 -10.91 -9.32 -2.86
CA PRO A 153 -10.52 -8.27 -1.93
C PRO A 153 -10.30 -8.76 -0.49
N ASP A 154 -10.75 -9.98 -0.18
CA ASP A 154 -10.53 -10.58 1.14
C ASP A 154 -9.11 -11.14 1.29
N GLN A 155 -8.41 -11.39 0.18
CA GLN A 155 -7.08 -11.99 0.18
C GLN A 155 -5.98 -10.92 0.13
N VAL A 156 -5.27 -10.77 1.25
CA VAL A 156 -4.12 -9.88 1.40
C VAL A 156 -2.93 -10.68 1.89
N LEU A 157 -1.76 -10.45 1.30
CA LEU A 157 -0.50 -11.07 1.71
C LEU A 157 0.43 -9.99 2.22
N ALA A 158 1.04 -10.23 3.39
CA ALA A 158 2.08 -9.37 3.95
C ALA A 158 3.35 -10.19 4.16
N GLY A 159 4.42 -9.87 3.43
CA GLY A 159 5.76 -10.39 3.66
C GLY A 159 6.54 -9.46 4.59
N PHE A 160 7.39 -10.00 5.44
CA PHE A 160 8.22 -9.25 6.40
C PHE A 160 9.51 -9.99 6.72
N ASN A 161 10.50 -9.29 7.24
CA ASN A 161 11.69 -9.94 7.80
C ASN A 161 11.30 -10.59 9.12
N ASP A 162 11.80 -11.80 9.35
CA ASP A 162 11.38 -12.65 10.44
C ASP A 162 12.53 -13.48 10.98
N SER A 163 13.15 -13.04 12.07
CA SER A 163 14.34 -13.70 12.59
C SER A 163 14.07 -15.00 13.35
N ARG A 164 12.81 -15.42 13.57
CA ARG A 164 12.46 -16.57 14.42
C ARG A 164 13.26 -17.85 14.13
N CYS A 165 13.69 -18.03 12.87
CA CYS A 165 14.46 -19.19 12.41
C CYS A 165 15.82 -18.80 11.82
N ALA A 166 16.44 -17.75 12.36
CA ALA A 166 17.78 -17.27 12.01
C ALA A 166 18.84 -18.38 12.05
N ASP A 167 18.76 -19.30 13.02
CA ASP A 167 19.69 -20.43 13.16
C ASP A 167 19.64 -21.40 11.96
N SER A 168 18.60 -21.33 11.13
CA SER A 168 18.40 -22.14 9.92
C SER A 168 18.47 -21.30 8.63
N ASN A 169 19.07 -20.11 8.68
CA ASN A 169 19.11 -19.15 7.56
C ASN A 169 17.73 -18.86 6.97
N ASN A 170 16.74 -18.66 7.83
CA ASN A 170 15.38 -18.32 7.41
C ASN A 170 14.98 -17.03 8.11
N TYR A 171 15.10 -15.92 7.36
CA TYR A 171 14.83 -14.56 7.81
C TYR A 171 13.61 -13.94 7.12
N SER A 172 12.83 -14.73 6.38
CA SER A 172 11.64 -14.25 5.68
C SER A 172 10.39 -14.84 6.29
N GLY A 173 9.40 -14.00 6.57
CA GLY A 173 8.10 -14.38 7.08
C GLY A 173 6.99 -13.89 6.17
N LEU A 174 5.82 -14.52 6.28
CA LEU A 174 4.62 -14.01 5.66
C LEU A 174 3.40 -14.27 6.53
N SER A 175 2.40 -13.40 6.36
CA SER A 175 1.07 -13.58 6.91
C SER A 175 0.01 -13.28 5.88
N ILE A 176 -1.11 -13.99 5.97
CA ILE A 176 -2.20 -13.90 5.01
C ILE A 176 -3.48 -13.53 5.74
N SER A 177 -4.20 -12.60 5.15
CA SER A 177 -5.60 -12.35 5.47
C SER A 177 -6.49 -13.00 4.42
N THR A 178 -7.62 -13.54 4.90
CA THR A 178 -8.72 -14.06 4.07
C THR A 178 -10.04 -13.36 4.39
N ASP A 179 -9.95 -12.20 5.04
CA ASP A 179 -11.07 -11.37 5.51
C ASP A 179 -10.84 -9.87 5.27
N GLY A 180 -10.02 -9.53 4.27
CA GLY A 180 -9.81 -8.15 3.82
C GLY A 180 -8.91 -7.33 4.73
N GLY A 181 -8.03 -7.99 5.47
CA GLY A 181 -7.08 -7.40 6.41
C GLY A 181 -7.63 -7.24 7.84
N LEU A 182 -8.76 -7.87 8.19
CA LEU A 182 -9.31 -7.83 9.56
C LEU A 182 -8.56 -8.77 10.51
N THR A 183 -8.04 -9.88 9.99
CA THR A 183 -7.13 -10.77 10.70
C THR A 183 -6.05 -11.26 9.75
N PHE A 184 -4.90 -11.60 10.33
CA PHE A 184 -3.79 -12.20 9.62
C PHE A 184 -3.42 -13.51 10.30
N THR A 185 -3.03 -14.50 9.50
CA THR A 185 -2.48 -15.76 9.97
C THR A 185 -1.08 -15.92 9.40
N ARG A 186 -0.09 -16.06 10.28
CA ARG A 186 1.31 -16.27 9.87
C ARG A 186 1.51 -17.67 9.30
N VAL A 187 2.04 -17.74 8.09
CA VAL A 187 2.31 -19.01 7.42
C VAL A 187 3.54 -19.64 8.06
N THR A 188 3.33 -20.84 8.60
CA THR A 188 4.33 -21.56 9.39
C THR A 188 4.29 -23.03 9.00
N ASN A 189 5.45 -23.59 8.64
CA ASN A 189 5.60 -24.99 8.27
C ASN A 189 5.68 -25.91 9.51
N GLY A 190 5.83 -27.22 9.29
CA GLY A 190 5.91 -28.21 10.37
C GLY A 190 7.11 -28.07 11.31
N SER A 191 8.14 -27.29 10.95
CA SER A 191 9.30 -27.01 11.82
C SER A 191 9.13 -25.75 12.67
N GLY A 192 8.00 -25.05 12.57
CA GLY A 192 7.78 -23.78 13.26
C GLY A 192 8.38 -22.56 12.55
N CYS A 193 8.93 -22.74 11.35
CA CYS A 193 9.55 -21.69 10.54
C CYS A 193 8.65 -21.25 9.38
N SER A 194 9.04 -20.20 8.67
CA SER A 194 8.40 -19.90 7.39
C SER A 194 8.74 -20.99 6.35
N PRO A 195 8.00 -21.06 5.22
CA PRO A 195 8.33 -21.99 4.14
C PRO A 195 9.54 -21.55 3.29
N PHE A 196 10.24 -20.47 3.64
CA PHE A 196 11.30 -19.86 2.84
C PHE A 196 12.68 -20.15 3.44
N ALA A 197 13.24 -21.32 3.12
CA ALA A 197 14.60 -21.65 3.55
C ALA A 197 15.63 -20.74 2.86
N ASN A 198 16.81 -20.52 3.45
CA ASN A 198 17.95 -19.75 2.91
C ASN A 198 17.60 -18.37 2.29
N THR A 199 16.68 -17.65 2.92
CA THR A 199 16.35 -16.27 2.55
C THR A 199 16.76 -15.30 3.66
N PHE A 200 17.09 -14.06 3.30
CA PHE A 200 17.74 -13.07 4.18
C PHE A 200 16.91 -11.82 4.46
N GLY A 201 15.65 -11.78 4.01
CA GLY A 201 14.74 -10.65 4.22
C GLY A 201 14.45 -9.88 2.92
N ASP A 202 14.11 -8.60 3.09
CA ASP A 202 13.76 -7.60 2.08
C ASP A 202 12.54 -8.02 1.23
N PRO A 203 11.34 -8.14 1.84
CA PRO A 203 10.16 -8.65 1.18
C PRO A 203 9.78 -7.83 -0.07
N VAL A 204 9.41 -8.56 -1.12
CA VAL A 204 8.45 -8.09 -2.12
C VAL A 204 7.30 -9.10 -2.20
N ALA A 205 6.06 -8.63 -2.19
CA ALA A 205 4.86 -9.46 -2.30
C ALA A 205 4.00 -9.03 -3.49
N LEU A 206 3.84 -9.91 -4.48
CA LEU A 206 3.11 -9.63 -5.72
C LEU A 206 2.03 -10.67 -5.97
N TYR A 207 0.92 -10.24 -6.55
CA TYR A 207 -0.08 -11.13 -7.12
C TYR A 207 -0.06 -11.01 -8.63
N ASN A 208 -0.08 -12.13 -9.35
CA ASN A 208 -0.19 -12.17 -10.80
C ASN A 208 -1.58 -12.66 -11.21
N LYS A 209 -2.43 -11.71 -11.64
CA LYS A 209 -3.82 -11.98 -12.02
C LYS A 209 -3.99 -13.04 -13.12
N PRO A 210 -3.24 -13.04 -14.23
CA PRO A 210 -3.43 -14.05 -15.28
C PRO A 210 -3.22 -15.49 -14.81
N THR A 211 -2.33 -15.70 -13.83
CA THR A 211 -2.00 -17.03 -13.32
C THR A 211 -2.64 -17.34 -11.97
N GLY A 212 -3.33 -16.38 -11.35
CA GLY A 212 -3.89 -16.53 -10.00
C GLY A 212 -2.84 -16.90 -8.95
N THR A 213 -1.61 -16.43 -9.14
CA THR A 213 -0.44 -16.89 -8.37
C THR A 213 0.15 -15.74 -7.56
N TRP A 214 0.46 -16.02 -6.29
CA TRP A 214 1.26 -15.16 -5.43
C TRP A 214 2.74 -15.42 -5.64
N PHE A 215 3.51 -14.36 -5.60
CA PHE A 215 4.97 -14.37 -5.69
C PHE A 215 5.52 -13.56 -4.53
N THR A 216 6.50 -14.13 -3.85
CA THR A 216 7.36 -13.40 -2.92
C THR A 216 8.77 -13.33 -3.49
N VAL A 217 9.46 -12.21 -3.32
CA VAL A 217 10.89 -12.07 -3.63
C VAL A 217 11.62 -11.67 -2.36
N TRP A 218 12.86 -12.15 -2.24
CA TRP A 218 13.73 -12.00 -1.10
C TRP A 218 15.18 -11.95 -1.57
N LEU A 219 16.06 -11.39 -0.73
CA LEU A 219 17.46 -11.76 -0.72
C LEU A 219 17.58 -13.27 -0.46
N ASP A 220 18.33 -13.96 -1.30
CA ASP A 220 18.25 -15.41 -1.43
C ASP A 220 19.65 -16.04 -1.56
N ALA A 221 19.77 -17.30 -1.15
CA ALA A 221 20.93 -18.15 -1.45
C ALA A 221 20.53 -19.54 -1.98
N ASN A 222 19.25 -19.78 -2.27
CA ASN A 222 18.80 -21.04 -2.86
C ASN A 222 19.12 -21.12 -4.34
N GLY A 223 19.48 -22.31 -4.83
CA GLY A 223 19.62 -22.55 -6.27
C GLY A 223 20.69 -21.69 -6.96
N SER A 224 21.69 -21.19 -6.20
CA SER A 224 22.70 -20.23 -6.65
C SER A 224 22.15 -18.82 -6.95
N CYS A 225 20.97 -18.51 -6.46
CA CYS A 225 20.30 -17.23 -6.67
C CYS A 225 20.67 -16.31 -5.52
N THR A 226 20.79 -15.02 -5.84
CA THR A 226 21.16 -13.95 -4.90
C THR A 226 19.97 -13.03 -4.65
N LEU A 227 19.10 -12.93 -5.65
CA LEU A 227 17.74 -12.47 -5.53
C LEU A 227 16.81 -13.56 -6.07
N GLY A 228 15.92 -14.05 -5.23
CA GLY A 228 15.07 -15.19 -5.55
C GLY A 228 13.72 -15.08 -4.87
N GLY A 229 12.91 -16.12 -4.98
CA GLY A 229 11.54 -16.02 -4.53
C GLY A 229 10.82 -17.34 -4.48
N TYR A 230 9.58 -17.27 -4.00
CA TYR A 230 8.69 -18.41 -3.91
C TYR A 230 7.33 -18.03 -4.49
N LYS A 231 6.66 -19.00 -5.11
CA LYS A 231 5.33 -18.80 -5.69
C LYS A 231 4.34 -19.85 -5.24
N SER A 232 3.08 -19.46 -5.12
CA SER A 232 1.98 -20.34 -4.74
C SER A 232 0.63 -19.83 -5.26
N THR A 233 -0.26 -20.75 -5.62
CA THR A 233 -1.69 -20.46 -5.89
C THR A 233 -2.57 -20.65 -4.64
N THR A 234 -2.03 -21.25 -3.57
CA THR A 234 -2.70 -21.53 -2.29
C THR A 234 -1.80 -21.05 -1.15
N PRO A 235 -1.55 -19.73 -1.04
CA PRO A 235 -0.47 -19.18 -0.24
C PRO A 235 -0.59 -19.48 1.27
N ASP A 236 -1.79 -19.81 1.75
CA ASP A 236 -2.09 -20.21 3.13
C ASP A 236 -1.58 -21.61 3.50
N ASP A 237 -1.36 -22.48 2.51
CA ASP A 237 -0.70 -23.76 2.72
C ASP A 237 0.83 -23.58 2.73
N PRO A 238 1.52 -23.78 3.86
CA PRO A 238 2.98 -23.66 3.93
C PRO A 238 3.73 -24.62 2.99
N ASN A 239 3.10 -25.70 2.51
CA ASN A 239 3.76 -26.68 1.64
C ASN A 239 3.57 -26.40 0.14
N SER A 240 2.81 -25.36 -0.21
CA SER A 240 2.47 -25.03 -1.60
C SER A 240 3.53 -24.19 -2.33
N TRP A 241 4.51 -23.67 -1.59
CA TRP A 241 5.47 -22.70 -2.07
C TRP A 241 6.58 -23.35 -2.89
N THR A 242 6.76 -22.87 -4.12
CA THR A 242 7.80 -23.35 -5.05
C THR A 242 8.82 -22.25 -5.32
N HIS A 243 10.11 -22.56 -5.14
CA HIS A 243 11.20 -21.61 -5.36
C HIS A 243 11.40 -21.23 -6.85
N PHE A 244 11.86 -20.02 -7.09
CA PHE A 244 12.34 -19.52 -8.38
C PHE A 244 13.44 -18.47 -8.20
N CYS A 245 14.14 -18.14 -9.28
CA CYS A 245 15.25 -17.19 -9.27
C CYS A 245 14.95 -15.94 -10.10
N VAL A 246 15.33 -14.78 -9.56
CA VAL A 246 15.28 -13.50 -10.26
C VAL A 246 16.66 -13.14 -10.79
N HIS A 247 17.70 -13.25 -9.94
CA HIS A 247 19.08 -12.90 -10.27
C HIS A 247 20.08 -13.77 -9.50
N ASN A 248 21.31 -13.89 -10.01
CA ASN A 248 22.33 -14.82 -9.51
C ASN A 248 23.77 -14.28 -9.48
N ASN A 249 24.01 -12.99 -9.77
CA ASN A 249 25.37 -12.43 -9.81
C ASN A 249 25.77 -11.67 -8.54
N GLY A 250 24.93 -11.66 -7.50
CA GLY A 250 25.20 -11.02 -6.21
C GLY A 250 25.08 -9.50 -6.23
N GLY A 251 25.37 -8.86 -5.08
CA GLY A 251 25.27 -7.41 -4.94
C GLY A 251 23.85 -6.87 -5.04
N ASP A 252 22.85 -7.71 -4.80
CA ASP A 252 21.43 -7.35 -4.84
C ASP A 252 21.00 -6.86 -3.46
N ASP A 253 20.35 -5.70 -3.38
CA ASP A 253 19.71 -5.16 -2.16
C ASP A 253 18.69 -4.07 -2.58
N ARG A 254 17.74 -3.76 -1.70
CA ARG A 254 16.64 -2.81 -1.91
C ARG A 254 15.73 -3.19 -3.06
N GLU A 255 15.33 -4.46 -3.11
CA GLU A 255 14.38 -4.90 -4.10
C GLU A 255 13.00 -4.24 -3.92
N SER A 256 12.36 -4.00 -5.05
CA SER A 256 10.96 -3.62 -5.14
C SER A 256 10.35 -4.34 -6.31
N GLY A 257 9.03 -4.39 -6.37
CA GLY A 257 8.36 -5.03 -7.48
C GLY A 257 6.96 -4.51 -7.75
N TRP A 258 6.51 -4.82 -8.95
CA TRP A 258 5.18 -4.47 -9.42
C TRP A 258 4.64 -5.57 -10.32
N ALA A 259 3.35 -5.89 -10.18
CA ALA A 259 2.63 -6.76 -11.10
C ALA A 259 1.55 -5.94 -11.82
N ASP A 260 1.63 -5.88 -13.14
CA ASP A 260 0.60 -5.22 -13.93
C ASP A 260 -0.65 -6.10 -14.02
N ASN A 261 -1.59 -5.85 -13.11
CA ASN A 261 -2.86 -6.56 -13.04
C ASN A 261 -4.01 -5.83 -13.74
N ASN A 262 -3.75 -4.77 -14.51
CA ASN A 262 -4.78 -4.03 -15.23
C ASN A 262 -5.07 -4.68 -16.59
N PRO A 263 -6.26 -5.27 -16.82
CA PRO A 263 -6.58 -5.92 -18.10
C PRO A 263 -6.60 -4.98 -19.31
N SER A 264 -6.68 -3.66 -19.08
CA SER A 264 -6.58 -2.65 -20.14
C SER A 264 -5.15 -2.26 -20.49
N SER A 265 -4.15 -2.71 -19.73
CA SER A 265 -2.75 -2.44 -20.03
C SER A 265 -2.23 -3.29 -21.18
N PRO A 266 -1.44 -2.74 -22.12
CA PRO A 266 -0.71 -3.55 -23.11
C PRO A 266 0.35 -4.46 -22.48
N PHE A 267 0.68 -4.25 -21.19
CA PHE A 267 1.64 -5.04 -20.42
C PHE A 267 0.96 -5.92 -19.36
N PHE A 268 -0.36 -6.09 -19.44
CA PHE A 268 -1.13 -6.93 -18.53
C PHE A 268 -0.47 -8.31 -18.33
N GLY A 269 -0.25 -8.66 -17.06
CA GLY A 269 0.39 -9.91 -16.64
C GLY A 269 1.89 -9.85 -16.50
N ARG A 270 2.57 -8.76 -16.90
CA ARG A 270 3.99 -8.59 -16.65
C ARG A 270 4.25 -8.29 -15.19
N MET A 271 5.31 -8.90 -14.66
CA MET A 271 5.87 -8.57 -13.36
C MET A 271 7.24 -7.95 -13.55
N TYR A 272 7.54 -6.98 -12.70
CA TYR A 272 8.79 -6.24 -12.68
C TYR A 272 9.37 -6.39 -11.28
N VAL A 273 10.66 -6.69 -11.22
CA VAL A 273 11.47 -6.64 -10.01
C VAL A 273 12.64 -5.74 -10.33
N SER A 274 12.91 -4.78 -9.46
CA SER A 274 14.04 -3.87 -9.53
C SER A 274 14.81 -3.96 -8.23
N TRP A 275 16.12 -3.81 -8.28
CA TRP A 275 17.00 -3.82 -7.13
C TRP A 275 18.18 -2.88 -7.39
N ASN A 276 18.91 -2.54 -6.35
CA ASN A 276 20.20 -1.90 -6.49
C ASN A 276 21.26 -2.96 -6.78
N ASP A 277 21.98 -2.80 -7.88
CA ASP A 277 23.17 -3.61 -8.19
C ASP A 277 24.43 -2.92 -7.65
N PHE A 278 24.89 -3.41 -6.50
CA PHE A 278 26.09 -2.91 -5.82
C PHE A 278 27.40 -3.35 -6.48
N ASN A 279 27.37 -4.23 -7.49
CA ASN A 279 28.56 -4.53 -8.29
C ASN A 279 28.88 -3.38 -9.26
N VAL A 280 27.90 -2.55 -9.58
CA VAL A 280 28.10 -1.32 -10.36
C VAL A 280 28.53 -0.21 -9.39
N GLY A 281 29.84 0.06 -9.36
CA GLY A 281 30.49 0.92 -8.36
C GLY A 281 29.70 2.19 -8.00
N SER A 282 29.47 2.36 -6.69
CA SER A 282 28.77 3.47 -6.03
C SER A 282 27.23 3.47 -6.14
N GLY A 283 26.58 2.38 -6.56
CA GLY A 283 25.11 2.27 -6.53
C GLY A 283 24.46 3.37 -7.34
N ALA A 284 24.31 3.17 -8.65
CA ALA A 284 23.68 4.16 -9.50
C ALA A 284 22.23 4.41 -9.06
N LEU A 285 22.03 5.46 -8.25
CA LEU A 285 20.75 6.11 -7.96
C LEU A 285 20.28 6.95 -9.15
#